data_AF-A0A6N2KIH3-F1
#
_entry.id   AF-A0A6N2KIH3-F1
#
_cell.length_a   1.000
_cell.length_b   1.000
_cell.length_c   1.000
_cell.angle_alpha   90.00
_cell.angle_beta   90.00
_cell.angle_gamma   90.00
#
_symmetry.space_group_name_H-M   'P 1'
#
loop_
_entity.id
_entity.type
_entity.pdbx_description
1 polymer ?
#
loop_
_entity_poly.entity_id
_entity_poly.type
_entity_poly.pdbx_seq_one_letter_code
_entity_poly.pdbx_strand_id
1 'polypeptide(L)'
;MHPVVGELCFLRLFFSHIKGQLVAYPLVLFNQFWHSMHYDILHKLRPTFNMSNLILSDDQIKNYVLYELEQLFNASTTTLQDHD
;
A
#
# COMPACT_ATOMS: atom_id res chain seq x y z
N MET A 1 1.70 24.00 -0.82
CA MET A 1 1.10 23.03 0.11
C MET A 1 1.89 21.74 -0.06
N HIS A 2 2.85 21.51 0.83
CA HIS A 2 3.75 20.34 0.77
C HIS A 2 2.94 19.10 1.18
N PRO A 3 2.93 18.00 0.40
CA PRO A 3 2.38 16.75 0.89
C PRO A 3 3.25 16.24 2.04
N VAL A 4 2.59 15.89 3.14
CA VAL A 4 3.18 15.46 4.40
C VAL A 4 4.00 14.19 4.14
N VAL A 5 5.31 14.27 4.41
CA VAL A 5 6.30 13.21 4.14
C VAL A 5 6.22 12.05 5.16
N GLY A 6 5.02 11.73 5.66
CA GLY A 6 4.82 10.75 6.74
C GLY A 6 3.61 9.82 6.60
N GLU A 7 2.75 9.96 5.60
CA GLU A 7 1.43 9.31 5.60
C GLU A 7 1.38 7.90 4.99
N LEU A 8 2.47 7.38 4.43
CA LEU A 8 2.48 6.06 3.74
C LEU A 8 3.71 5.20 4.03
N CYS A 9 4.22 5.28 5.25
CA CYS A 9 5.47 4.61 5.60
C CYS A 9 5.33 3.08 5.51
N PHE A 10 4.23 2.49 5.97
CA PHE A 10 4.11 1.04 6.06
C PHE A 10 3.88 0.37 4.71
N LEU A 11 3.00 0.92 3.85
CA LEU A 11 2.81 0.41 2.49
C LEU A 11 4.11 0.47 1.67
N ARG A 12 4.83 1.60 1.77
CA ARG A 12 6.08 1.80 1.02
C ARG A 12 7.22 0.92 1.51
N LEU A 13 7.31 0.71 2.83
CA LEU A 13 8.27 -0.23 3.42
C LEU A 13 7.98 -1.68 2.99
N PHE A 14 6.71 -2.08 3.00
CA PHE A 14 6.30 -3.40 2.54
C PHE A 14 6.61 -3.63 1.06
N PHE A 15 6.28 -2.66 0.21
CA PHE A 15 6.62 -2.70 -1.21
C PHE A 15 8.13 -2.79 -1.45
N SER A 16 8.93 -2.01 -0.70
CA SER A 16 10.40 -2.07 -0.78
C SER A 16 10.95 -3.42 -0.32
N HIS A 17 10.31 -4.03 0.69
CA HIS A 17 10.66 -5.36 1.18
C HIS A 17 10.32 -6.46 0.17
N ILE A 18 9.13 -6.40 -0.47
CA ILE A 18 8.77 -7.31 -1.56
C ILE A 18 9.70 -7.17 -2.76
N LYS A 19 10.15 -5.94 -3.07
CA LYS A 19 11.07 -5.71 -4.20
C LYS A 19 12.50 -6.17 -3.92
N GLY A 20 13.00 -5.91 -2.72
CA GLY A 20 14.39 -6.22 -2.36
C GLY A 20 14.64 -7.70 -2.10
N GLN A 21 13.58 -8.43 -1.74
CA GLN A 21 13.66 -9.84 -1.45
C GLN A 21 12.95 -10.59 -2.59
N LEU A 22 13.60 -11.59 -3.19
CA LEU A 22 12.97 -12.52 -4.13
C LEU A 22 11.98 -13.38 -3.32
N VAL A 23 10.91 -12.78 -2.83
CA VAL A 23 10.03 -13.37 -1.82
C VAL A 23 9.38 -14.59 -2.45
N ALA A 24 9.78 -15.78 -1.99
CA ALA A 24 9.18 -17.03 -2.42
C ALA A 24 7.69 -17.14 -2.03
N TYR A 25 7.21 -16.29 -1.11
CA TYR A 25 5.86 -16.32 -0.55
C TYR A 25 5.26 -14.92 -0.25
N PRO A 26 4.96 -14.09 -1.28
CA PRO A 26 4.45 -12.72 -1.09
C PRO A 26 3.10 -12.70 -0.35
N LEU A 27 2.31 -13.76 -0.50
CA LEU A 27 1.04 -13.93 0.18
C LEU A 27 1.18 -14.14 1.69
N VAL A 28 2.26 -14.79 2.15
CA VAL A 28 2.52 -15.01 3.58
C VAL A 28 2.90 -13.69 4.24
N LEU A 29 3.80 -12.94 3.63
CA LEU A 29 4.17 -11.60 4.11
C LEU A 29 2.95 -10.67 4.11
N PHE A 30 2.14 -10.70 3.05
CA PHE A 30 0.91 -9.91 3.00
C PHE A 30 -0.01 -10.24 4.19
N ASN A 31 -0.28 -11.53 4.42
CA ASN A 31 -1.13 -11.96 5.53
C ASN A 31 -0.54 -11.66 6.92
N GLN A 32 0.78 -11.53 7.06
CA GLN A 32 1.43 -11.13 8.30
C GLN A 32 1.40 -9.61 8.53
N PHE A 33 1.53 -8.81 7.47
CA PHE A 33 1.76 -7.36 7.59
C PHE A 33 0.56 -6.49 7.20
N TRP A 34 -0.50 -7.02 6.57
CA TRP A 34 -1.66 -6.21 6.15
C TRP A 34 -2.31 -5.44 7.31
N HIS A 35 -2.30 -6.00 8.52
CA HIS A 35 -2.86 -5.33 9.69
C HIS A 35 -2.05 -4.08 10.09
N SER A 36 -0.74 -4.06 9.82
CA SER A 36 0.08 -2.86 10.02
C SER A 36 -0.20 -1.79 8.94
N MET A 37 -0.63 -2.21 7.74
CA MET A 37 -1.03 -1.30 6.65
C MET A 37 -2.47 -0.79 6.77
N HIS A 38 -3.28 -1.39 7.63
CA HIS A 38 -4.67 -0.98 7.88
C HIS A 38 -4.80 0.52 8.20
N TYR A 39 -3.89 1.03 9.04
CA TYR A 39 -3.93 2.43 9.44
C TYR A 39 -3.62 3.37 8.26
N ASP A 40 -2.61 3.03 7.45
CA ASP A 40 -2.26 3.71 6.20
C ASP A 40 -3.47 3.80 5.25
N ILE A 41 -4.17 2.67 5.06
CA ILE A 41 -5.36 2.58 4.19
C ILE A 41 -6.50 3.44 4.73
N LEU A 42 -6.85 3.33 6.01
CA LEU A 42 -7.89 4.17 6.59
C LEU A 42 -7.53 5.66 6.54
N HIS A 43 -6.26 6.01 6.75
CA HIS A 43 -5.78 7.38 6.68
C HIS A 43 -5.96 7.97 5.27
N LYS A 44 -5.76 7.17 4.21
CA LYS A 44 -6.03 7.59 2.82
C LYS A 44 -7.51 7.71 2.51
N LEU A 45 -8.31 6.74 2.93
CA LEU A 45 -9.70 6.64 2.49
C LEU A 45 -10.61 7.60 3.25
N ARG A 46 -10.38 7.85 4.54
CA ARG A 46 -11.18 8.80 5.34
C ARG A 46 -11.31 10.20 4.72
N PRO A 47 -10.22 10.88 4.31
CA PRO A 47 -10.34 12.18 3.64
C PRO A 47 -10.90 12.05 2.22
N THR A 48 -10.58 10.96 1.49
CA THR A 48 -11.07 10.73 0.13
C THR A 48 -12.59 10.60 0.06
N PHE A 49 -13.19 9.91 1.03
CA PHE A 49 -14.64 9.70 1.09
C PHE A 49 -15.36 10.75 1.94
N ASN A 50 -14.64 11.73 2.52
CA ASN A 50 -15.16 12.67 3.51
C ASN A 50 -15.92 11.96 4.66
N MET A 51 -15.47 10.75 5.01
CA MET A 51 -16.08 9.90 6.04
C MET A 51 -15.08 9.68 7.17
N SER A 52 -15.20 10.49 8.21
CA SER A 52 -14.36 10.44 9.40
C SER A 52 -14.50 9.12 10.18
N ASN A 53 -15.67 8.46 10.09
CA ASN A 53 -15.96 7.18 10.75
C ASN A 53 -15.99 6.00 9.77
N LEU A 54 -15.18 6.02 8.71
CA LEU A 54 -15.07 4.88 7.81
C LEU A 54 -14.54 3.65 8.58
N ILE A 55 -15.38 2.61 8.65
CA ILE A 55 -15.05 1.28 9.18
C ILE A 55 -15.07 0.33 7.99
N LEU A 56 -13.95 -0.36 7.77
CA LEU A 56 -13.81 -1.36 6.72
C LEU A 56 -13.62 -2.72 7.35
N SER A 57 -14.20 -3.75 6.74
CA SER A 57 -13.91 -5.14 7.09
C SER A 57 -12.48 -5.53 6.68
N ASP A 58 -11.92 -6.55 7.32
CA ASP A 58 -10.57 -7.05 7.00
C ASP A 58 -10.38 -7.37 5.52
N ASP A 59 -11.37 -7.99 4.87
CA ASP A 59 -11.35 -8.25 3.43
C ASP A 59 -11.31 -6.97 2.59
N GLN A 60 -12.04 -5.93 3.00
CA GLN A 60 -12.03 -4.64 2.31
C GLN A 60 -10.65 -3.98 2.44
N ILE A 61 -10.08 -4.00 3.65
CA ILE A 61 -8.74 -3.48 3.91
C ILE A 61 -7.71 -4.22 3.07
N LYS A 62 -7.74 -5.56 3.07
CA LYS A 62 -6.84 -6.40 2.26
C LYS A 62 -6.95 -6.08 0.78
N ASN A 63 -8.16 -5.96 0.24
CA ASN A 63 -8.37 -5.59 -1.16
C ASN A 63 -7.79 -4.21 -1.49
N TYR A 64 -7.96 -3.22 -0.59
CA TYR A 64 -7.35 -1.91 -0.76
C TYR A 64 -5.82 -1.94 -0.69
N VAL A 65 -5.23 -2.72 0.21
CA VAL A 65 -3.78 -2.91 0.26
C VAL A 65 -3.29 -3.53 -1.06
N LEU A 66 -3.97 -4.55 -1.59
CA LEU A 66 -3.62 -5.16 -2.88
C LEU A 66 -3.69 -4.16 -4.03
N TYR A 67 -4.75 -3.35 -4.08
CA TYR A 67 -4.90 -2.28 -5.07
C TYR A 67 -3.75 -1.26 -5.01
N GLU A 68 -3.41 -0.79 -3.80
CA GLU A 68 -2.29 0.14 -3.59
C GLU A 68 -0.95 -0.48 -4.01
N LEU A 69 -0.74 -1.75 -3.71
CA LEU A 69 0.46 -2.47 -4.15
C LEU A 69 0.52 -2.57 -5.67
N GLU A 70 -0.58 -2.91 -6.34
CA GLU A 70 -0.66 -2.95 -7.81
C GLU A 70 -0.29 -1.58 -8.42
N GLN A 71 -0.83 -0.50 -7.87
CA GLN A 71 -0.51 0.87 -8.29
C GLN A 71 0.98 1.19 -8.11
N LEU A 72 1.58 0.79 -6.98
CA LEU A 72 3.02 0.96 -6.74
C LEU A 72 3.87 0.12 -7.71
N PHE A 73 3.46 -1.12 -8.00
CA PHE A 73 4.13 -1.96 -8.99
C PHE A 73 4.06 -1.31 -10.37
N ASN A 74 2.86 -0.94 -10.83
CA ASN A 74 2.63 -0.29 -12.13
C ASN A 74 3.38 1.03 -12.28
N ALA A 75 3.39 1.87 -11.24
CA ALA A 75 4.16 3.12 -11.24
C ALA A 75 5.67 2.86 -11.36
N SER A 76 6.15 1.73 -10.84
CA SER A 76 7.57 1.41 -10.89
C SER A 76 8.02 0.65 -12.14
N THR A 77 7.12 -0.08 -12.80
CA THR A 77 7.38 -0.71 -14.09
C THR A 77 7.35 0.33 -15.21
N THR A 78 6.46 1.32 -15.12
CA THR A 78 6.42 2.45 -16.05
C THR A 78 7.68 3.32 -15.97
N THR A 79 8.25 3.54 -14.78
CA THR A 79 9.55 4.24 -14.65
C THR A 79 10.77 3.47 -15.17
N LEU A 80 10.64 2.17 -15.46
CA LEU A 80 11.71 1.37 -16.06
C LEU A 80 11.64 1.36 -17.60
N GLN A 81 10.56 1.87 -18.19
CA GLN A 81 10.38 1.91 -19.65
C GLN A 81 10.86 3.23 -20.28
N ASP A 82 11.42 4.14 -19.47
CA ASP A 82 11.97 5.45 -19.88
C ASP A 82 13.51 5.50 -19.68
N HIS A 83 14.19 4.41 -20.02
CA HIS A 83 15.65 4.40 -20.19
C HIS A 83 15.97 3.47 -21.37
N ASP A 84 15.78 4.01 -22.57
CA ASP A 84 16.47 3.59 -23.80
C ASP A 84 17.80 4.36 -23.91
#